data_AF-A0A8B7YS24-F1
#
_entry.id   AF-A0A8B7YS24-F1
#
_cell.length_a   1.000
_cell.length_b   1.000
_cell.length_c   1.000
_cell.angle_alpha   90.00
_cell.angle_beta   90.00
_cell.angle_gamma   90.00
#
_symmetry.space_group_name_H-M   'P 1'
#
loop_
_entity.id
_entity.type
_entity.pdbx_description
1 polymer ?
#
loop_
_entity_poly.entity_id
_entity_poly.type
_entity_poly.pdbx_seq_one_letter_code
_entity_poly.pdbx_strand_id
1 'polypeptide(L)'
;MLHQTLSLALALSFWLLLASTVHISEESFFFVQKHPQEHFCEADFVLVGKVLSKTTSSLSLENYHRVNELLELRPPPNETIVLSVYVKRVFKGHAFAKEGNTVVLVTSRIKTDLEVVKRRSYIFTGFVHLANVPNDYGHCSSLLETGRHVFVENHLNFMWGCSWFQHRSLLTIKQKQGLLGMYARSCDCKIVKCHGRRNDPRRYCFGDVKRALFGDGCVLHHENQFQVVRLMTCSRHCGGRDDACRWVTCPLTRNQRPQGQTPTDGSSIEPVSTTSSPNATVGNLS
;
A
#
# COMPACT_ATOMS: atom_id res chain seq x y z
N MET A 1 50.53 -16.84 35.73
CA MET A 1 50.13 -15.89 34.67
C MET A 1 49.23 -16.52 33.61
N LEU A 2 49.51 -17.72 33.09
CA LEU A 2 48.70 -18.37 32.04
C LEU A 2 47.21 -18.58 32.40
N HIS A 3 46.91 -18.93 33.65
CA HIS A 3 45.51 -19.11 34.10
C HIS A 3 44.72 -17.79 34.16
N GLN A 4 45.37 -16.67 34.48
CA GLN A 4 44.72 -15.36 34.54
C GLN A 4 44.40 -14.83 33.14
N THR A 5 45.30 -15.01 32.17
CA THR A 5 45.07 -14.60 30.78
C THR A 5 43.97 -15.42 30.12
N LEU A 6 43.89 -16.72 30.40
CA LEU A 6 42.84 -17.60 29.88
C LEU A 6 41.45 -17.24 30.44
N SER A 7 41.35 -16.96 31.75
CA SER A 7 40.09 -16.56 32.38
C SER A 7 39.55 -15.24 31.82
N LEU A 8 40.43 -14.25 31.63
CA LEU A 8 40.07 -12.97 31.00
C LEU A 8 39.59 -13.12 29.56
N ALA A 9 40.25 -13.96 28.76
CA ALA A 9 39.85 -14.21 27.37
C ALA A 9 38.48 -14.90 27.26
N LEU A 10 38.19 -15.85 28.15
CA LEU A 10 36.89 -16.53 28.20
C LEU A 10 35.77 -15.58 28.65
N ALA A 11 36.03 -14.72 29.64
CA ALA A 11 35.07 -13.71 30.06
C ALA A 11 34.76 -12.72 28.92
N LEU A 12 35.80 -12.22 28.23
CA LEU A 12 35.63 -11.25 27.14
C LEU A 12 34.86 -11.85 25.94
N SER A 13 35.15 -13.10 25.58
CA SER A 13 34.44 -13.79 24.49
C SER A 13 32.97 -14.06 24.83
N PHE A 14 32.66 -14.43 26.07
CA PHE A 14 31.27 -14.57 26.54
C PHE A 14 30.51 -13.24 26.48
N TRP A 15 31.14 -12.13 26.91
CA TRP A 15 30.53 -10.80 26.81
C TRP A 15 30.31 -10.35 25.35
N LEU A 16 31.23 -10.66 24.44
CA LEU A 16 31.05 -10.38 23.00
C LEU A 16 29.92 -11.23 22.38
N LEU A 17 29.76 -12.48 22.81
CA LEU A 17 28.64 -13.34 22.41
C LEU A 17 27.30 -12.83 22.95
N LEU A 18 27.25 -12.40 24.21
CA LEU A 18 26.05 -11.77 24.76
C LEU A 18 25.73 -10.43 24.07
N ALA A 19 26.73 -9.58 23.82
CA ALA A 19 26.53 -8.31 23.13
C ALA A 19 26.04 -8.50 21.69
N SER A 20 26.58 -9.50 20.97
CA SER A 20 26.13 -9.81 19.61
C SER A 20 24.72 -10.41 19.58
N THR A 21 24.35 -11.27 20.52
CA THR A 21 22.98 -11.82 20.60
C THR A 21 21.94 -10.77 21.02
N VAL A 22 22.29 -9.83 21.89
CA VAL A 22 21.40 -8.71 22.27
C VAL A 22 21.19 -7.75 21.08
N HIS A 23 22.22 -7.47 20.28
CA HIS A 23 22.10 -6.59 19.10
C HIS A 23 21.42 -7.22 17.88
N ILE A 24 21.33 -8.55 17.79
CA ILE A 24 20.64 -9.22 16.67
C ILE A 24 19.09 -9.19 16.84
N SER A 25 18.57 -8.74 17.99
CA SER A 25 17.12 -8.77 18.25
C SER A 25 16.32 -7.54 17.80
N GLU A 26 16.96 -6.52 17.22
CA GLU A 26 16.19 -5.47 16.55
C GLU A 26 15.71 -5.98 15.20
N GLU A 27 14.42 -6.32 15.15
CA GLU A 27 13.66 -6.71 13.97
C GLU A 27 14.03 -5.81 12.80
N SER A 28 15.01 -6.27 12.01
CA SER A 28 15.44 -5.59 10.82
C SER A 28 14.35 -5.80 9.80
N PHE A 29 13.32 -4.96 9.83
CA PHE A 29 12.27 -4.98 8.84
C PHE A 29 12.87 -4.50 7.52
N PHE A 30 13.44 -5.44 6.76
CA PHE A 30 13.87 -5.21 5.39
C PHE A 30 12.63 -5.09 4.50
N PHE A 31 11.96 -3.94 4.54
CA PHE A 31 10.92 -3.63 3.57
C PHE A 31 11.60 -3.39 2.24
N VAL A 32 11.37 -4.29 1.29
CA VAL A 32 11.87 -4.07 -0.06
C VAL A 32 11.04 -2.96 -0.68
N GLN A 33 11.64 -1.78 -0.85
CA GLN A 33 10.96 -0.64 -1.45
C GLN A 33 10.39 -1.02 -2.82
N LYS A 34 9.10 -0.78 -3.00
CA LYS A 34 8.41 -0.91 -4.28
C LYS A 34 8.33 0.44 -4.98
N HIS A 35 8.24 0.41 -6.29
CA HIS A 35 7.99 1.57 -7.12
C HIS A 35 6.51 2.03 -6.96
N PRO A 36 6.21 3.34 -6.98
CA PRO A 36 4.83 3.85 -6.95
C PRO A 36 3.86 3.20 -7.94
N GLN A 37 4.33 2.82 -9.12
CA GLN A 37 3.54 2.09 -10.11
C GLN A 37 3.17 0.68 -9.65
N GLU A 38 4.09 -0.05 -9.00
CA GLU A 38 3.80 -1.39 -8.46
C GLU A 38 2.69 -1.28 -7.41
N HIS A 39 2.83 -0.34 -6.46
CA HIS A 39 1.79 -0.09 -5.46
C HIS A 39 0.44 0.27 -6.09
N PHE A 40 0.42 1.06 -7.17
CA PHE A 40 -0.82 1.39 -7.86
C PHE A 40 -1.47 0.16 -8.52
N CYS A 41 -0.66 -0.66 -9.19
CA CYS A 41 -1.13 -1.79 -9.96
C CYS A 41 -1.63 -2.94 -9.07
N GLU A 42 -0.97 -3.16 -7.93
CA GLU A 42 -1.28 -4.25 -7.01
C GLU A 42 -2.42 -3.91 -6.04
N ALA A 43 -2.56 -2.65 -5.61
CA ALA A 43 -3.56 -2.27 -4.60
C ALA A 43 -5.01 -2.37 -5.10
N ASP A 44 -5.95 -2.73 -4.23
CA ASP A 44 -7.39 -2.68 -4.54
C ASP A 44 -7.91 -1.24 -4.63
N PHE A 45 -7.35 -0.36 -3.81
CA PHE A 45 -7.68 1.05 -3.80
C PHE A 45 -6.43 1.94 -3.82
N VAL A 46 -6.58 3.09 -4.47
CA VAL A 46 -5.59 4.16 -4.49
C VAL A 46 -6.33 5.48 -4.36
N LEU A 47 -6.14 6.19 -3.25
CA LEU A 47 -6.85 7.43 -2.97
C LEU A 47 -5.96 8.47 -2.32
N VAL A 48 -6.31 9.74 -2.51
CA VAL A 48 -5.77 10.84 -1.73
C VAL A 48 -6.81 11.26 -0.71
N GLY A 49 -6.41 11.24 0.56
CA GLY A 49 -7.30 11.54 1.67
C GLY A 49 -6.68 12.52 2.68
N LYS A 50 -7.52 13.27 3.39
CA LYS A 50 -7.12 14.12 4.51
C LYS A 50 -7.42 13.39 5.81
N VAL A 51 -6.41 13.17 6.64
CA VAL A 51 -6.60 12.48 7.93
C VAL A 51 -7.35 13.41 8.88
N LEU A 52 -8.50 12.97 9.38
CA LEU A 52 -9.33 13.70 10.34
C LEU A 52 -8.96 13.32 11.76
N SER A 53 -8.88 12.01 12.03
CA SER A 53 -8.51 11.46 13.32
C SER A 53 -7.61 10.23 13.15
N LYS A 54 -6.81 9.98 14.19
CA LYS A 54 -6.00 8.78 14.39
C LYS A 54 -6.37 8.28 15.78
N THR A 55 -6.84 7.05 15.86
CA THR A 55 -7.15 6.38 17.12
C THR A 55 -6.27 5.15 17.21
N THR A 56 -5.55 5.02 18.31
CA THR A 56 -4.80 3.80 18.65
C THR A 56 -5.66 3.00 19.60
N SER A 57 -5.94 1.75 19.27
CA SER A 57 -6.70 0.86 20.14
C SER A 57 -5.78 -0.26 20.64
N SER A 58 -5.54 -0.28 21.96
CA SER A 58 -4.77 -1.30 22.70
C SER A 58 -5.71 -2.38 23.24
N LEU A 59 -6.36 -3.11 22.34
CA LEU A 59 -7.46 -4.04 22.62
C LEU A 59 -8.71 -3.35 23.23
N SER A 60 -9.88 -3.53 22.63
CA SER A 60 -10.39 -4.87 22.39
C SER A 60 -10.64 -5.28 20.93
N LEU A 61 -10.30 -6.54 20.70
CA LEU A 61 -11.08 -7.47 19.90
C LEU A 61 -12.52 -7.65 20.46
N GLU A 62 -13.12 -6.84 21.34
CA GLU A 62 -14.47 -7.18 21.88
C GLU A 62 -15.50 -7.24 20.76
N ASN A 63 -15.23 -6.48 19.71
CA ASN A 63 -15.77 -6.69 18.38
C ASN A 63 -14.80 -7.34 17.40
N TYR A 64 -13.47 -7.17 17.54
CA TYR A 64 -12.51 -7.75 16.58
C TYR A 64 -12.72 -9.27 16.44
N HIS A 65 -13.48 -9.87 17.37
CA HIS A 65 -14.44 -10.94 17.19
C HIS A 65 -15.13 -11.27 18.56
N ARG A 66 -16.46 -11.08 18.71
CA ARG A 66 -17.30 -11.95 19.58
C ARG A 66 -17.35 -13.41 19.07
N VAL A 67 -16.36 -13.78 18.26
CA VAL A 67 -16.34 -14.73 17.13
C VAL A 67 -15.03 -15.55 17.17
N ASN A 68 -14.12 -15.22 18.09
CA ASN A 68 -13.07 -16.12 18.55
C ASN A 68 -13.63 -17.09 19.62
N GLU A 69 -14.89 -16.92 20.03
CA GLU A 69 -15.61 -17.76 21.00
C GLU A 69 -15.81 -19.21 20.51
N LEU A 70 -15.51 -19.50 19.23
CA LEU A 70 -15.55 -20.84 18.64
C LEU A 70 -14.16 -21.44 18.35
N LEU A 71 -13.08 -20.66 18.40
CA LEU A 71 -11.75 -21.07 17.94
C LEU A 71 -10.69 -20.45 18.85
N GLU A 72 -10.03 -21.28 19.66
CA GLU A 72 -9.03 -20.93 20.70
C GLU A 72 -7.77 -20.22 20.14
N LEU A 73 -7.90 -19.03 19.55
CA LEU A 73 -6.77 -18.30 18.99
C LEU A 73 -6.34 -17.15 19.89
N ARG A 74 -5.02 -17.05 20.10
CA ARG A 74 -4.37 -16.06 20.97
C ARG A 74 -4.57 -14.64 20.39
N PRO A 75 -4.99 -13.63 21.19
CA PRO A 75 -5.15 -12.27 20.68
C PRO A 75 -3.81 -11.73 20.17
N PRO A 76 -3.79 -10.96 19.06
CA PRO A 76 -2.57 -10.38 18.56
C PRO A 76 -2.02 -9.39 19.60
N PRO A 77 -0.71 -9.43 19.88
CA PRO A 77 -0.08 -8.56 20.87
C PRO A 77 0.01 -7.08 20.42
N ASN A 78 -0.55 -6.71 19.27
CA ASN A 78 -0.22 -5.46 18.58
C ASN A 78 -1.39 -4.46 18.58
N GLU A 79 -1.07 -3.20 18.90
CA GLU A 79 -2.01 -2.08 18.81
C GLU A 79 -2.48 -1.87 17.36
N THR A 80 -3.79 -1.68 17.20
CA THR A 80 -4.39 -1.35 15.90
C THR A 80 -4.52 0.17 15.77
N ILE A 81 -4.14 0.71 14.62
CA ILE A 81 -4.32 2.12 14.29
C ILE A 81 -5.49 2.24 13.33
N VAL A 82 -6.47 3.02 13.73
CA VAL A 82 -7.65 3.35 12.92
C VAL A 82 -7.56 4.81 12.50
N LEU A 83 -7.61 5.06 11.20
CA LEU A 83 -7.58 6.41 10.63
C LEU A 83 -8.95 6.74 10.05
N SER A 84 -9.55 7.85 10.49
CA SER A 84 -10.68 8.45 9.80
C SER A 84 -10.15 9.40 8.73
N VAL A 85 -10.50 9.15 7.47
CA VAL A 85 -9.91 9.84 6.32
C VAL A 85 -11.00 10.43 5.42
N TYR A 86 -10.99 11.75 5.25
CA TYR A 86 -11.82 12.43 4.26
C TYR A 86 -11.24 12.24 2.85
N VAL A 87 -11.97 11.57 1.97
CA VAL A 87 -11.53 11.23 0.61
C VAL A 87 -11.60 12.46 -0.28
N LYS A 88 -10.43 12.98 -0.68
CA LYS A 88 -10.35 14.11 -1.63
C LYS A 88 -10.39 13.67 -3.07
N ARG A 89 -9.84 12.49 -3.38
CA ARG A 89 -9.77 11.95 -4.74
C ARG A 89 -9.59 10.45 -4.73
N VAL A 90 -10.29 9.75 -5.62
CA VAL A 90 -10.11 8.31 -5.86
C VAL A 90 -9.46 8.11 -7.23
N PHE A 91 -8.40 7.31 -7.27
CA PHE A 91 -7.71 6.94 -8.51
C PHE A 91 -7.96 5.48 -8.89
N LYS A 92 -8.14 4.61 -7.90
CA LYS A 92 -8.51 3.19 -8.03
C LYS A 92 -9.39 2.79 -6.85
N GLY A 93 -10.31 1.85 -7.03
CA GLY A 93 -11.17 1.34 -5.96
C GLY A 93 -12.44 2.19 -5.72
N HIS A 94 -13.05 2.75 -6.77
CA HIS A 94 -14.30 3.52 -6.67
C HIS A 94 -15.48 2.72 -6.08
N ALA A 95 -15.41 1.39 -6.11
CA ALA A 95 -16.38 0.51 -5.45
C ALA A 95 -16.31 0.57 -3.91
N PHE A 96 -15.16 0.95 -3.35
CA PHE A 96 -14.90 0.90 -1.90
C PHE A 96 -14.80 2.30 -1.27
N ALA A 97 -14.59 3.34 -2.08
CA ALA A 97 -14.45 4.70 -1.62
C ALA A 97 -15.05 5.69 -2.63
N LYS A 98 -15.67 6.75 -2.13
CA LYS A 98 -16.24 7.84 -2.93
C LYS A 98 -15.62 9.17 -2.53
N GLU A 99 -15.38 10.04 -3.51
CA GLU A 99 -14.90 11.40 -3.26
C GLU A 99 -15.93 12.20 -2.44
N GLY A 100 -15.45 13.00 -1.49
CA GLY A 100 -16.30 13.76 -0.57
C GLY A 100 -16.77 12.98 0.66
N ASN A 101 -16.59 11.65 0.70
CA ASN A 101 -16.96 10.84 1.85
C ASN A 101 -15.80 10.66 2.83
N THR A 102 -16.13 10.31 4.07
CA THR A 102 -15.16 9.84 5.06
C THR A 102 -15.09 8.32 5.02
N VAL A 103 -13.88 7.77 4.98
CA VAL A 103 -13.62 6.34 5.05
C VAL A 103 -12.77 6.01 6.28
N VAL A 104 -12.83 4.76 6.72
CA VAL A 104 -12.01 4.24 7.80
C VAL A 104 -10.90 3.38 7.19
N LEU A 105 -9.65 3.71 7.52
CA LEU A 105 -8.49 2.90 7.16
C LEU A 105 -7.96 2.17 8.40
N VAL A 106 -7.65 0.89 8.24
CA VAL A 106 -7.10 0.04 9.32
C VAL A 106 -5.67 -0.35 8.99
N THR A 107 -4.78 -0.27 9.98
CA THR A 107 -3.40 -0.76 9.91
C THR A 107 -2.95 -1.24 11.28
N SER A 108 -1.96 -2.14 11.33
CA SER A 108 -1.23 -2.44 12.56
C SER A 108 -0.18 -1.38 12.88
N ARG A 109 0.10 -1.20 14.18
CA ARG A 109 1.24 -0.41 14.64
C ARG A 109 2.53 -1.19 14.39
N ILE A 110 3.35 -0.70 13.48
CA ILE A 110 4.78 -1.03 13.46
C ILE A 110 5.45 0.05 14.31
N LYS A 111 6.41 -0.32 15.17
CA LYS A 111 7.10 0.53 16.18
C LYS A 111 7.62 1.90 15.69
N THR A 112 7.63 2.14 14.38
CA THR A 112 7.98 3.43 13.81
C THR A 112 6.92 4.49 14.15
N ASP A 113 7.32 5.49 14.95
CA ASP A 113 6.56 6.69 15.30
C ASP A 113 6.35 7.61 14.08
N LEU A 114 5.72 7.11 13.03
CA LEU A 114 5.36 7.98 11.93
C LEU A 114 4.19 8.84 12.37
N GLU A 115 4.50 10.12 12.53
CA GLU A 115 3.57 11.13 12.95
C GLU A 115 2.61 11.43 11.79
N VAL A 116 1.46 10.77 11.81
CA VAL A 116 0.34 11.11 10.94
C VAL A 116 -0.23 12.44 11.41
N VAL A 117 0.19 13.52 10.77
CA VAL A 117 -0.26 14.87 11.11
C VAL A 117 -1.72 15.02 10.68
N LYS A 118 -2.59 15.29 11.66
CA LYS A 118 -4.01 15.57 11.41
C LYS A 118 -4.16 16.72 10.41
N ARG A 119 -5.23 16.68 9.62
CA ARG A 119 -5.58 17.67 8.60
C ARG A 119 -4.59 17.78 7.44
N ARG A 120 -3.55 16.94 7.36
CA ARG A 120 -2.70 16.81 6.17
C ARG A 120 -3.27 15.79 5.20
N SER A 121 -2.87 15.92 3.92
CA SER A 121 -3.34 15.04 2.85
C SER A 121 -2.24 14.06 2.46
N TYR A 122 -2.61 12.79 2.36
CA TYR A 122 -1.70 11.69 2.04
C TYR A 122 -2.23 10.89 0.86
N ILE A 123 -1.32 10.24 0.13
CA ILE A 123 -1.67 9.11 -0.74
C ILE A 123 -1.80 7.87 0.13
N PHE A 124 -2.82 7.07 -0.14
CA PHE A 124 -3.04 5.76 0.47
C PHE A 124 -3.23 4.73 -0.64
N THR A 125 -2.50 3.63 -0.52
CA THR A 125 -2.73 2.41 -1.29
C THR A 125 -3.00 1.28 -0.31
N GLY A 126 -3.83 0.32 -0.68
CA GLY A 126 -4.08 -0.81 0.19
C GLY A 126 -4.99 -1.85 -0.44
N PHE A 127 -5.49 -2.74 0.40
CA PHE A 127 -6.22 -3.94 0.02
C PHE A 127 -7.54 -4.00 0.78
N VAL A 128 -8.56 -4.57 0.13
CA VAL A 128 -9.87 -4.83 0.72
C VAL A 128 -10.02 -6.29 1.08
N HIS A 129 -9.43 -7.15 0.24
CA HIS A 129 -9.48 -8.60 0.39
C HIS A 129 -8.10 -9.15 0.67
N LEU A 130 -7.99 -10.04 1.66
CA LEU A 130 -6.71 -10.67 2.01
C LEU A 130 -6.12 -11.44 0.82
N ALA A 131 -6.98 -12.10 0.03
CA ALA A 131 -6.59 -12.86 -1.15
C ALA A 131 -5.92 -12.01 -2.26
N ASN A 132 -6.12 -10.68 -2.23
CA ASN A 132 -5.51 -9.76 -3.19
C ASN A 132 -4.12 -9.27 -2.76
N VAL A 133 -3.71 -9.54 -1.51
CA VAL A 133 -2.38 -9.18 -1.01
C VAL A 133 -1.35 -10.06 -1.71
N PRO A 134 -0.43 -9.48 -2.52
CA PRO A 134 0.55 -10.30 -3.25
C PRO A 134 1.54 -10.99 -2.29
N ASN A 135 1.97 -12.20 -2.62
CA ASN A 135 2.91 -12.97 -1.79
C ASN A 135 4.24 -12.27 -1.52
N ASP A 136 4.68 -11.35 -2.40
CA ASP A 136 5.92 -10.58 -2.21
C ASP A 136 5.77 -9.44 -1.18
N TYR A 137 4.55 -9.20 -0.69
CA TYR A 137 4.32 -8.52 0.58
C TYR A 137 4.74 -9.40 1.76
N GLY A 138 5.27 -10.61 1.54
CA GLY A 138 5.78 -11.62 2.46
C GLY A 138 6.37 -11.16 3.80
N HIS A 139 7.09 -10.04 3.86
CA HIS A 139 7.59 -9.51 5.16
C HIS A 139 6.53 -8.73 5.95
N CYS A 140 5.58 -8.09 5.27
CA CYS A 140 4.35 -7.58 5.87
C CYS A 140 3.25 -8.65 5.95
N SER A 141 3.31 -9.68 5.09
CA SER A 141 2.41 -10.82 5.03
C SER A 141 2.76 -11.88 6.05
N SER A 142 4.02 -12.02 6.47
CA SER A 142 4.39 -12.87 7.60
C SER A 142 3.77 -12.34 8.89
N LEU A 143 3.63 -11.00 9.01
CA LEU A 143 2.83 -10.41 10.08
C LEU A 143 1.35 -10.79 9.92
N LEU A 144 0.80 -10.88 8.70
CA LEU A 144 -0.56 -11.40 8.48
C LEU A 144 -0.68 -12.88 8.85
N GLU A 145 0.22 -13.74 8.39
CA GLU A 145 0.24 -15.20 8.60
C GLU A 145 0.45 -15.57 10.07
N THR A 146 1.27 -14.82 10.79
CA THR A 146 1.48 -15.01 12.23
C THR A 146 0.36 -14.38 13.08
N GLY A 147 -0.69 -13.84 12.44
CA GLY A 147 -1.78 -13.13 13.10
C GLY A 147 -1.35 -11.82 13.76
N ARG A 148 -0.12 -11.34 13.52
CA ARG A 148 0.45 -10.12 14.11
C ARG A 148 0.02 -8.84 13.40
N HIS A 149 -0.53 -8.94 12.19
CA HIS A 149 -1.12 -7.82 11.46
C HIS A 149 -2.64 -7.98 11.43
N VAL A 150 -3.34 -6.89 11.74
CA VAL A 150 -4.80 -6.83 11.72
C VAL A 150 -5.21 -6.51 10.30
N PHE A 151 -5.88 -7.47 9.67
CA PHE A 151 -6.57 -7.29 8.40
C PHE A 151 -8.05 -7.49 8.65
N VAL A 152 -8.86 -6.49 8.29
CA VAL A 152 -10.31 -6.55 8.45
C VAL A 152 -10.92 -6.70 7.08
N GLU A 153 -11.45 -7.87 6.77
CA GLU A 153 -12.06 -8.16 5.48
C GLU A 153 -13.17 -7.13 5.16
N ASN A 154 -13.30 -6.76 3.89
CA ASN A 154 -14.24 -5.74 3.40
C ASN A 154 -14.03 -4.32 3.95
N HIS A 155 -12.89 -4.07 4.59
CA HIS A 155 -12.47 -2.73 4.99
C HIS A 155 -11.25 -2.28 4.19
N LEU A 156 -11.00 -0.97 4.18
CA LEU A 156 -9.81 -0.43 3.54
C LEU A 156 -8.59 -0.67 4.45
N ASN A 157 -7.89 -1.76 4.20
CA ASN A 157 -6.66 -2.09 4.92
C ASN A 157 -5.48 -1.44 4.20
N PHE A 158 -4.62 -0.74 4.93
CA PHE A 158 -3.33 -0.35 4.40
C PHE A 158 -2.24 -0.94 5.30
N MET A 159 -1.25 -1.56 4.68
CA MET A 159 -0.18 -2.23 5.40
C MET A 159 0.96 -1.25 5.64
N TRP A 160 1.19 -0.88 6.89
CA TRP A 160 2.30 -0.01 7.23
C TRP A 160 3.65 -0.57 6.73
N GLY A 161 4.52 0.28 6.20
CA GLY A 161 5.84 -0.12 5.68
C GLY A 161 5.83 -0.78 4.29
N CYS A 162 4.75 -1.47 3.91
CA CYS A 162 4.62 -2.08 2.57
C CYS A 162 3.65 -1.37 1.62
N SER A 163 2.73 -0.58 2.15
CA SER A 163 1.82 0.25 1.34
C SER A 163 2.45 1.61 1.05
N TRP A 164 2.12 2.19 -0.10
CA TRP A 164 2.55 3.54 -0.42
C TRP A 164 1.74 4.56 0.40
N PHE A 165 2.37 5.01 1.48
CA PHE A 165 1.87 6.08 2.33
C PHE A 165 2.85 7.26 2.29
N GLN A 166 2.39 8.40 1.75
CA GLN A 166 3.25 9.58 1.61
C GLN A 166 2.42 10.87 1.64
N HIS A 167 2.99 11.93 2.21
CA HIS A 167 2.35 13.24 2.17
C HIS A 167 2.20 13.73 0.71
N ARG A 168 0.99 14.19 0.35
CA ARG A 168 0.65 14.56 -1.04
C ARG A 168 1.56 15.64 -1.61
N SER A 169 2.05 16.57 -0.78
CA SER A 169 2.93 17.64 -1.28
C SER A 169 4.31 17.12 -1.69
N LEU A 170 4.75 15.98 -1.15
CA LEU A 170 6.02 15.34 -1.48
C LEU A 170 5.94 14.51 -2.76
N LEU A 171 4.74 14.33 -3.33
CA LEU A 171 4.59 13.69 -4.62
C LEU A 171 5.19 14.55 -5.73
N THR A 172 6.07 13.94 -6.51
CA THR A 172 6.68 14.58 -7.68
C THR A 172 5.62 14.85 -8.74
N ILE A 173 5.92 15.78 -9.67
CA ILE A 173 5.01 16.05 -10.80
C ILE A 173 4.75 14.75 -11.59
N LYS A 174 5.79 13.94 -11.78
CA LYS A 174 5.69 12.66 -12.49
C LYS A 174 4.84 11.63 -11.75
N GLN A 175 4.96 11.51 -10.43
CA GLN A 175 4.08 10.64 -9.64
C GLN A 175 2.61 11.09 -9.70
N LYS A 176 2.35 12.40 -9.65
CA LYS A 176 0.99 12.95 -9.83
C LYS A 176 0.44 12.61 -11.21
N GLN A 177 1.25 12.72 -12.27
CA GLN A 177 0.88 12.31 -13.63
C GLN A 177 0.63 10.78 -13.71
N GLY A 178 1.48 10.00 -13.04
CA GLY A 178 1.32 8.57 -12.76
C GLY A 178 -0.08 8.21 -12.31
N LEU A 179 -0.48 8.80 -11.18
CA LEU A 179 -1.79 8.61 -10.55
C LEU A 179 -2.96 9.00 -11.46
N LEU A 180 -2.81 10.03 -12.31
CA LEU A 180 -3.86 10.50 -13.21
C LEU A 180 -4.19 9.52 -14.36
N GLY A 181 -3.41 8.46 -14.53
CA GLY A 181 -3.76 7.37 -15.46
C GLY A 181 -2.56 6.68 -16.10
N MET A 182 -1.34 7.22 -16.00
CA MET A 182 -0.18 6.56 -16.60
C MET A 182 0.13 5.23 -15.93
N TYR A 183 -0.01 5.12 -14.60
CA TYR A 183 0.18 3.86 -13.90
C TYR A 183 -0.87 2.84 -14.30
N ALA A 184 -2.15 3.21 -14.32
CA ALA A 184 -3.25 2.32 -14.73
C ALA A 184 -3.04 1.71 -16.13
N ARG A 185 -2.62 2.53 -17.10
CA ARG A 185 -2.36 2.08 -18.48
C ARG A 185 -1.12 1.20 -18.63
N SER A 186 -0.27 1.14 -17.62
CA SER A 186 1.02 0.46 -17.70
C SER A 186 1.14 -0.70 -16.69
N CYS A 187 0.03 -1.18 -16.15
CA CYS A 187 0.01 -2.32 -15.23
C CYS A 187 0.27 -3.66 -15.94
N ASP A 188 0.24 -3.69 -17.27
CA ASP A 188 0.69 -4.83 -18.08
C ASP A 188 2.22 -4.97 -18.09
N CYS A 189 2.94 -3.90 -17.73
CA CYS A 189 4.38 -3.89 -17.54
C CYS A 189 4.75 -4.17 -16.09
N LYS A 190 5.56 -5.21 -15.87
CA LYS A 190 6.04 -5.58 -14.54
C LYS A 190 7.37 -4.89 -14.25
N ILE A 191 7.50 -4.31 -13.06
CA ILE A 191 8.79 -3.80 -12.60
C ILE A 191 9.45 -4.96 -11.84
N VAL A 192 10.68 -5.30 -12.23
CA VAL A 192 11.40 -6.44 -11.62
C VAL A 192 12.68 -5.95 -10.98
N LYS A 193 12.95 -6.53 -9.81
CA LYS A 193 14.21 -6.35 -9.11
C LYS A 193 15.29 -7.17 -9.81
N CYS A 194 16.47 -6.58 -9.91
CA CYS A 194 17.63 -7.19 -10.53
C CYS A 194 18.20 -8.30 -9.63
N HIS A 195 17.77 -9.56 -9.79
CA HIS A 195 18.31 -10.72 -9.05
C HIS A 195 19.27 -11.60 -9.88
N GLY A 196 20.00 -11.00 -10.83
CA GLY A 196 20.99 -11.73 -11.63
C GLY A 196 20.44 -12.70 -12.69
N ARG A 197 19.11 -12.78 -12.87
CA ARG A 197 18.49 -13.57 -13.95
C ARG A 197 18.26 -12.73 -15.20
N ARG A 198 18.46 -13.33 -16.38
CA ARG A 198 18.03 -12.75 -17.66
C ARG A 198 16.50 -12.84 -17.74
N ASN A 199 15.82 -11.70 -17.68
CA ASN A 199 14.38 -11.61 -17.85
C ASN A 199 14.06 -11.10 -19.28
N ASP A 200 12.91 -11.49 -19.83
CA ASP A 200 12.46 -11.05 -21.15
C ASP A 200 12.14 -9.54 -21.17
N PRO A 201 12.92 -8.70 -21.88
CA PRO A 201 12.74 -7.25 -21.86
C PRO A 201 11.38 -6.77 -22.40
N ARG A 202 10.57 -7.63 -23.03
CA ARG A 202 9.25 -7.24 -23.57
C ARG A 202 8.20 -6.98 -22.48
N ARG A 203 8.34 -7.60 -21.30
CA ARG A 203 7.34 -7.53 -20.22
C ARG A 203 7.82 -6.78 -18.98
N TYR A 204 9.11 -6.43 -18.93
CA TYR A 204 9.75 -6.01 -17.71
C TYR A 204 10.50 -4.69 -17.86
N CYS A 205 10.38 -3.82 -16.87
CA CYS A 205 11.39 -2.78 -16.63
C CYS A 205 12.21 -3.15 -15.40
N PHE A 206 13.52 -2.97 -15.49
CA PHE A 206 14.43 -3.25 -14.39
C PHE A 206 14.45 -2.08 -13.40
N GLY A 207 14.25 -2.35 -12.11
CA GLY A 207 14.23 -1.32 -11.06
C GLY A 207 15.58 -0.64 -10.77
N ASP A 208 16.68 -0.99 -11.46
CA ASP A 208 18.00 -0.37 -11.32
C ASP A 208 18.36 0.47 -12.56
N VAL A 209 18.76 1.73 -12.35
CA VAL A 209 18.83 2.77 -13.39
C VAL A 209 20.10 2.69 -14.21
N LYS A 210 21.24 2.32 -13.60
CA LYS A 210 22.56 2.52 -14.22
C LYS A 210 22.76 1.74 -15.52
N ARG A 211 21.93 0.74 -15.80
CA ARG A 211 22.01 -0.05 -17.05
C ARG A 211 20.74 -0.05 -17.91
N ALA A 212 19.62 0.49 -17.42
CA ALA A 212 18.39 0.57 -18.22
C ALA A 212 18.52 1.43 -19.48
N LEU A 213 19.51 2.33 -19.54
CA LEU A 213 19.81 3.16 -20.71
C LEU A 213 20.70 2.46 -21.77
N PHE A 214 21.36 1.34 -21.44
CA PHE A 214 22.44 0.75 -22.27
C PHE A 214 22.30 -0.75 -22.55
N GLY A 215 21.15 -1.37 -22.28
CA GLY A 215 20.80 -2.70 -22.84
C GLY A 215 21.44 -3.94 -22.20
N ASP A 216 22.55 -3.83 -21.45
CA ASP A 216 23.30 -5.01 -21.01
C ASP A 216 23.24 -5.30 -19.50
N GLY A 217 22.23 -6.07 -19.09
CA GLY A 217 22.21 -6.80 -17.83
C GLY A 217 22.01 -5.96 -16.56
N CYS A 218 21.68 -6.64 -15.47
CA CYS A 218 21.40 -6.06 -14.16
C CYS A 218 22.64 -6.13 -13.25
N VAL A 219 23.14 -4.99 -12.76
CA VAL A 219 24.11 -4.96 -11.64
C VAL A 219 23.48 -4.18 -10.51
N LEU A 220 23.22 -4.86 -9.38
CA LEU A 220 22.70 -4.26 -8.16
C LEU A 220 23.69 -3.22 -7.64
N HIS A 221 23.31 -1.94 -7.69
CA HIS A 221 23.97 -0.93 -6.87
C HIS A 221 23.10 -0.58 -5.67
N HIS A 222 23.58 -0.98 -4.49
CA HIS A 222 22.98 -0.58 -3.22
C HIS A 222 22.96 0.96 -3.11
N GLU A 223 21.78 1.47 -2.77
CA GLU A 223 21.51 2.74 -2.07
C GLU A 223 21.23 4.04 -2.84
N ASN A 224 21.79 4.34 -4.02
CA ASN A 224 21.65 5.71 -4.58
C ASN A 224 20.83 5.90 -5.86
N GLN A 225 20.16 4.87 -6.40
CA GLN A 225 19.50 4.97 -7.72
C GLN A 225 17.98 4.83 -7.74
N PHE A 226 17.37 4.42 -6.62
CA PHE A 226 15.91 4.31 -6.53
C PHE A 226 15.20 5.67 -6.71
N GLN A 227 15.89 6.78 -6.45
CA GLN A 227 15.32 8.13 -6.57
C GLN A 227 15.02 8.52 -8.02
N VAL A 228 15.84 8.10 -8.98
CA VAL A 228 15.67 8.48 -10.40
C VAL A 228 14.54 7.67 -11.03
N VAL A 229 14.42 6.37 -10.71
CA VAL A 229 13.32 5.51 -11.20
C VAL A 229 11.96 6.05 -10.77
N ARG A 230 11.84 6.58 -9.55
CA ARG A 230 10.58 7.14 -9.01
C ARG A 230 10.01 8.29 -9.86
N LEU A 231 10.80 8.87 -10.76
CA LEU A 231 10.39 9.93 -11.68
C LEU A 231 9.95 9.40 -13.06
N MET A 232 10.10 8.10 -13.31
CA MET A 232 9.79 7.45 -14.57
C MET A 232 8.56 6.54 -14.41
N THR A 233 8.00 6.11 -15.53
CA THR A 233 6.94 5.10 -15.58
C THR A 233 7.43 3.96 -16.47
N CYS A 234 7.23 2.73 -16.03
CA CYS A 234 7.50 1.56 -16.84
C CYS A 234 6.31 1.32 -17.78
N SER A 235 6.44 1.59 -19.07
CA SER A 235 5.30 1.54 -20.01
C SER A 235 5.73 1.10 -21.40
N ARG A 236 4.81 0.49 -22.16
CA ARG A 236 4.97 0.26 -23.60
C ARG A 236 4.61 1.49 -24.44
N HIS A 237 3.60 2.25 -24.01
CA HIS A 237 2.85 3.12 -24.93
C HIS A 237 3.48 4.48 -25.23
N CYS A 238 4.60 4.82 -24.58
CA CYS A 238 5.27 6.10 -24.82
C CYS A 238 6.61 5.98 -25.55
N GLY A 239 7.07 4.76 -25.84
CA GLY A 239 8.41 4.49 -26.37
C GLY A 239 8.52 4.36 -27.88
N GLY A 240 7.42 4.46 -28.63
CA GLY A 240 7.40 4.18 -30.08
C GLY A 240 6.82 2.79 -30.40
N ARG A 241 7.01 2.32 -31.65
CA ARG A 241 6.36 1.15 -32.27
C ARG A 241 6.69 -0.23 -31.64
N ASP A 242 7.56 -0.27 -30.63
CA ASP A 242 8.01 -1.53 -30.05
C ASP A 242 7.13 -1.94 -28.86
N ASP A 243 6.56 -3.15 -28.89
CA ASP A 243 5.72 -3.74 -27.82
C ASP A 243 6.49 -4.06 -26.51
N ALA A 244 7.64 -3.43 -26.27
CA ALA A 244 8.50 -3.67 -25.12
C ALA A 244 8.28 -2.64 -24.01
N CYS A 245 8.18 -3.13 -22.76
CA CYS A 245 8.12 -2.27 -21.58
C CYS A 245 9.46 -1.55 -21.37
N ARG A 246 9.43 -0.21 -21.29
CA ARG A 246 10.63 0.60 -21.04
C ARG A 246 10.35 1.69 -20.01
N TRP A 247 11.40 2.17 -19.36
CA TRP A 247 11.28 3.38 -18.54
C TRP A 247 11.13 4.60 -19.44
N VAL A 248 10.02 5.30 -19.27
CA VAL A 248 9.65 6.44 -20.11
C VAL A 248 9.25 7.65 -19.27
N THR A 249 9.49 8.83 -19.83
CA THR A 249 9.06 10.13 -19.30
C THR A 249 8.00 10.72 -20.22
N CYS A 250 6.83 10.09 -20.30
CA CYS A 250 5.78 10.57 -21.20
C CYS A 250 5.30 11.97 -20.78
N PRO A 251 5.24 12.94 -21.69
CA PRO A 251 4.41 14.12 -21.47
C PRO A 251 2.94 13.68 -21.55
N LEU A 252 2.13 14.03 -20.54
CA LEU A 252 0.68 13.95 -20.69
C LEU A 252 0.28 14.97 -21.77
N THR A 253 0.01 14.52 -22.99
CA THR A 253 -0.64 15.36 -23.98
C THR A 253 -2.06 15.65 -23.48
N ARG A 254 -2.48 16.92 -23.57
CA ARG A 254 -3.72 17.46 -22.97
C ARG A 254 -4.99 16.67 -23.36
N ASN A 255 -4.93 15.93 -24.47
CA ASN A 255 -6.04 15.17 -25.04
C ASN A 255 -6.17 13.73 -24.50
N GLN A 256 -5.27 13.25 -23.64
CA GLN A 256 -5.27 11.86 -23.13
C GLN A 256 -5.88 11.70 -21.72
N ARG A 257 -6.83 12.56 -21.34
CA ARG A 257 -7.64 12.32 -20.14
C ARG A 257 -8.42 11.01 -20.33
N PRO A 258 -8.47 10.11 -19.33
CA PRO A 258 -9.28 8.90 -19.43
C PRO A 258 -10.73 9.27 -19.76
N GLN A 259 -11.24 8.81 -20.90
CA GLN A 259 -12.61 9.09 -21.35
C GLN A 259 -13.71 8.40 -20.51
N GLY A 260 -13.38 7.91 -19.31
CA GLY A 260 -14.32 7.25 -18.38
C GLY A 260 -14.68 8.06 -17.13
N GLN A 261 -14.25 9.32 -17.04
CA GLN A 261 -14.78 10.26 -16.04
C GLN A 261 -15.79 11.18 -16.71
N THR A 262 -16.98 10.64 -17.00
CA THR A 262 -18.15 11.49 -17.22
C THR A 262 -18.34 12.30 -15.94
N PRO A 263 -18.40 13.64 -16.00
CA PRO A 263 -18.92 14.40 -14.89
C PRO A 263 -20.34 13.89 -14.67
N THR A 264 -20.62 13.25 -13.54
CA THR A 264 -21.99 13.18 -13.03
C THR A 264 -22.37 14.61 -12.65
N ASP A 265 -22.74 15.39 -13.66
CA ASP A 265 -23.41 16.67 -13.50
C ASP A 265 -24.84 16.39 -13.02
N GLY A 266 -25.22 17.16 -12.00
CA GLY A 266 -26.56 17.70 -11.79
C GLY A 266 -27.76 16.82 -12.08
N SER A 267 -28.32 16.26 -11.00
CA SER A 267 -29.68 16.60 -10.58
C SER A 267 -30.64 17.05 -11.70
N SER A 268 -31.29 16.08 -12.35
CA SER A 268 -32.65 16.28 -12.85
C SER A 268 -33.57 15.62 -11.83
N ILE A 269 -34.17 16.45 -10.98
CA ILE A 269 -35.28 16.06 -10.10
C ILE A 269 -36.47 15.84 -11.04
N GLU A 270 -36.86 14.59 -11.26
CA GLU A 270 -38.18 14.30 -11.81
C GLU A 270 -39.26 14.63 -10.76
N PRO A 271 -40.37 15.28 -11.16
CA PRO A 271 -41.46 15.55 -10.24
C PRO A 271 -42.17 14.24 -9.86
N VAL A 272 -42.28 14.02 -8.55
CA VAL A 272 -43.07 12.94 -7.95
C VAL A 272 -44.53 13.09 -8.37
N SER A 273 -44.99 12.20 -9.24
CA SER A 273 -46.41 11.99 -9.51
C SER A 273 -47.05 11.28 -8.31
N THR A 274 -47.87 12.02 -7.58
CA THR A 274 -48.77 11.52 -6.54
C THR A 274 -49.95 10.81 -7.20
N THR A 275 -49.91 9.48 -7.25
CA THR A 275 -51.11 8.66 -7.48
C THR A 275 -51.60 8.12 -6.15
N SER A 276 -52.81 8.54 -5.82
CA SER A 276 -53.65 8.13 -4.70
C SER A 276 -54.35 6.79 -4.94
N SER A 277 -54.77 6.18 -3.81
CA SER A 277 -55.88 5.20 -3.63
C SER A 277 -55.45 3.75 -3.28
N PRO A 278 -56.36 2.91 -2.75
CA PRO A 278 -56.93 3.00 -1.39
C PRO A 278 -56.91 1.65 -0.64
N ASN A 279 -57.22 1.69 0.67
CA ASN A 279 -57.85 0.66 1.52
C ASN A 279 -57.42 -0.82 1.44
N ALA A 280 -56.93 -1.36 2.56
CA ALA A 280 -57.31 -2.70 3.01
C ALA A 280 -57.10 -2.90 4.54
N THR A 281 -58.24 -2.94 5.22
CA THR A 281 -58.68 -3.93 6.23
C THR A 281 -57.85 -4.17 7.50
N VAL A 282 -58.44 -3.66 8.59
CA VAL A 282 -58.20 -4.02 10.00
C VAL A 282 -58.67 -5.45 10.25
N GLY A 283 -57.77 -6.32 10.72
CA GLY A 283 -58.09 -7.62 11.31
C GLY A 283 -57.92 -7.57 12.82
N ASN A 284 -59.04 -7.66 13.55
CA ASN A 284 -59.06 -7.90 15.00
C ASN A 284 -58.61 -9.33 15.30
N LEU A 285 -57.81 -9.50 16.35
CA LEU A 285 -57.66 -10.76 17.07
C LEU A 285 -57.86 -10.49 18.56
N SER A 286 -58.94 -11.10 19.05
CA SER A 286 -59.27 -11.43 20.43
C SER A 286 -58.24 -12.36 21.07
#